data_AF-A0A7S0S0Q7-F1
#
_entry.id   AF-A0A7S0S0Q7-F1
#
_cell.length_a   1.000
_cell.length_b   1.000
_cell.length_c   1.000
_cell.angle_alpha   90.00
_cell.angle_beta   90.00
_cell.angle_gamma   90.00
#
_symmetry.space_group_name_H-M   'P 1'
#
loop_
_entity.id
_entity.type
_entity.pdbx_description
1 polymer ?
#
loop_
_entity_poly.entity_id
_entity_poly.type
_entity_poly.pdbx_seq_one_letter_code
_entity_poly.pdbx_strand_id
1 'polypeptide(L)'
;ESYELGHLMRIPVLLGLLLAVFCCSAAGAAYDPCQAQFPGKRGDAWPIGLALIPGGNASNLAFAALSEFPGWGYCDPQFQDVLQRNFSATLAIYQVRLDRLQVLRIPYTDILYPLTNASSQGRLPTVLAVAFSGNIRSSPVYIASGTNFTGGAGFVISLALMVRFETGVLTGLTWYDLTCNGCGGRTSQACVQQLDVNSCATPFVNCTCIAFNETEGNKGKTCLYTDPFFDQCSVSLNVGFMGTDRNGEAFRTGPQVQRLNSFSLVSLFFSVKDRVLSQWDNIYGNLAGQWGDLQNEAAANRVEFGGGFGGVSGGAGAASSPPPPPPSPPAPPTAPPSPPPSPLPPLTPRQAGRR
;
A
#
# COMPACT_ATOMS: atom_id res chain seq x y z
N GLU A 1 -53.99 51.63 16.12
CA GLU A 1 -52.65 51.17 15.71
C GLU A 1 -52.00 50.45 16.88
N SER A 2 -52.04 49.12 16.90
CA SER A 2 -51.49 48.33 18.01
C SER A 2 -51.29 46.88 17.59
N TYR A 3 -50.42 46.69 16.60
CA TYR A 3 -49.73 45.44 16.32
C TYR A 3 -48.31 45.86 15.92
N GLU A 4 -47.29 45.42 16.66
CA GLU A 4 -45.85 45.39 16.31
C GLU A 4 -45.01 45.45 17.61
N LEU A 5 -45.02 44.39 18.45
CA LEU A 5 -44.06 44.30 19.57
C LEU A 5 -43.84 42.86 20.07
N GLY A 6 -43.93 41.87 19.19
CA GLY A 6 -43.79 40.44 19.55
C GLY A 6 -42.63 39.68 18.90
N HIS A 7 -42.00 40.21 17.85
CA HIS A 7 -41.11 39.42 16.98
C HIS A 7 -39.60 39.58 17.22
N LEU A 8 -39.15 40.57 18.00
CA LEU A 8 -37.72 40.88 18.12
C LEU A 8 -36.96 40.05 19.17
N MET A 9 -37.64 39.33 20.07
CA MET A 9 -36.97 38.65 21.18
C MET A 9 -36.67 37.16 20.95
N ARG A 10 -37.14 36.56 19.85
CA ARG A 10 -36.93 35.13 19.53
C ARG A 10 -35.76 34.83 18.59
N ILE A 11 -35.26 35.85 17.89
CA ILE A 11 -34.16 35.73 16.93
C ILE A 11 -32.79 35.48 17.60
N PRO A 12 -32.40 36.11 18.73
CA PRO A 12 -31.07 35.89 19.30
C PRO A 12 -30.92 34.52 19.98
N VAL A 13 -32.02 33.91 20.44
CA VAL A 13 -32.00 32.58 21.06
C VAL A 13 -31.83 31.49 20.00
N LEU A 14 -32.50 31.62 18.85
CA LEU A 14 -32.37 30.69 17.72
C LEU A 14 -30.99 30.77 17.05
N LEU A 15 -30.39 31.96 16.97
CA LEU A 15 -29.03 32.14 16.43
C LEU A 15 -27.96 31.56 17.36
N GLY A 16 -28.11 31.71 18.69
CA GLY A 16 -27.21 31.11 19.67
C GLY A 16 -27.24 29.57 19.69
N LEU A 17 -28.43 28.99 19.48
CA LEU A 17 -28.61 27.53 19.43
C LEU A 17 -28.07 26.94 18.11
N LEU A 18 -28.20 27.66 16.98
CA LEU A 18 -27.59 27.29 15.70
C LEU A 18 -26.05 27.36 15.73
N LEU A 19 -25.47 28.35 16.42
CA LEU A 19 -24.02 28.47 16.62
C LEU A 19 -23.45 27.38 17.55
N ALA A 20 -24.19 26.97 18.60
CA ALA A 20 -23.80 25.86 19.46
C ALA A 20 -23.85 24.49 18.74
N VAL A 21 -24.82 24.30 17.84
CA VAL A 21 -24.90 23.09 16.99
C VAL A 21 -23.80 23.07 15.93
N PHE A 22 -23.40 24.22 15.40
CA PHE A 22 -22.27 24.33 14.48
C PHE A 22 -20.90 24.19 15.16
N CYS A 23 -20.76 24.45 16.46
CA CYS A 23 -19.52 24.23 17.20
C CYS A 23 -19.28 22.77 17.59
N CYS A 24 -20.30 21.91 17.44
CA CYS A 24 -20.15 20.45 17.48
C CYS A 24 -19.83 19.89 16.07
N SER A 25 -19.25 20.72 15.20
CA SER A 25 -18.77 20.28 13.90
C SER A 25 -17.55 19.39 14.09
N ALA A 26 -17.78 18.11 13.79
CA ALA A 26 -16.80 17.18 13.26
C ALA A 26 -15.41 17.27 13.92
N ALA A 27 -15.27 16.63 15.08
CA ALA A 27 -14.03 15.91 15.31
C ALA A 27 -13.91 14.93 14.14
N GLY A 28 -13.15 15.31 13.10
CA GLY A 28 -12.78 14.40 12.03
C GLY A 28 -12.28 13.13 12.70
N ALA A 29 -12.78 11.98 12.28
CA ALA A 29 -12.42 10.71 12.90
C ALA A 29 -10.89 10.57 12.85
N ALA A 30 -10.24 10.89 13.97
CA ALA A 30 -8.81 10.80 14.11
C ALA A 30 -8.53 9.30 14.25
N TYR A 31 -8.18 8.68 13.13
CA TYR A 31 -7.77 7.29 13.12
C TYR A 31 -6.39 7.21 13.76
N ASP A 32 -6.36 6.80 15.02
CA ASP A 32 -5.13 6.59 15.75
C ASP A 32 -4.87 5.08 15.84
N PRO A 33 -3.84 4.55 15.15
CA PRO A 33 -3.47 3.15 15.27
C PRO A 33 -2.99 2.80 16.69
N CYS A 34 -2.72 3.79 17.55
CA CYS A 34 -2.18 3.62 18.88
C CYS A 34 -3.20 3.63 20.01
N GLN A 35 -4.46 3.98 19.72
CA GLN A 35 -5.49 3.89 20.74
C GLN A 35 -5.78 2.44 21.14
N ALA A 36 -6.22 2.29 22.40
CA ALA A 36 -6.65 1.02 22.95
C ALA A 36 -7.73 0.42 22.06
N GLN A 37 -7.43 -0.75 21.50
CA GLN A 37 -8.30 -1.39 20.54
C GLN A 37 -9.37 -2.22 21.28
N PHE A 38 -10.63 -2.03 20.93
CA PHE A 38 -11.73 -2.85 21.41
C PHE A 38 -11.84 -4.14 20.59
N PRO A 39 -12.47 -5.21 21.11
CA PRO A 39 -12.67 -6.42 20.33
C PRO A 39 -13.50 -6.12 19.06
N GLY A 40 -12.86 -6.26 17.90
CA GLY A 40 -13.41 -5.90 16.60
C GLY A 40 -14.42 -6.92 16.09
N LYS A 41 -15.45 -6.44 15.39
CA LYS A 41 -16.44 -7.24 14.67
C LYS A 41 -16.20 -7.15 13.17
N ARG A 42 -16.60 -8.17 12.41
CA ARG A 42 -16.62 -8.10 10.94
C ARG A 42 -17.34 -6.85 10.44
N GLY A 43 -16.74 -6.17 9.47
CA GLY A 43 -17.23 -4.93 8.89
C GLY A 43 -16.84 -3.66 9.65
N ASP A 44 -16.32 -3.78 10.87
CA ASP A 44 -15.83 -2.63 11.62
C ASP A 44 -14.60 -2.03 10.94
N ALA A 45 -14.44 -0.72 11.12
CA ALA A 45 -13.21 -0.06 10.74
C ALA A 45 -12.11 -0.31 11.78
N TRP A 46 -10.92 -0.61 11.29
CA TRP A 46 -9.74 -0.87 12.10
C TRP A 46 -8.55 -0.05 11.59
N PRO A 47 -7.92 0.78 12.43
CA PRO A 47 -6.75 1.53 12.02
C PRO A 47 -5.50 0.63 12.01
N ILE A 48 -4.70 0.72 10.96
CA ILE A 48 -3.38 0.09 10.86
C ILE A 48 -2.35 1.17 10.52
N GLY A 49 -1.28 1.24 11.29
CA GLY A 49 -0.12 2.06 11.01
C GLY A 49 0.91 1.31 10.17
N LEU A 50 1.57 1.99 9.24
CA LEU A 50 2.75 1.54 8.51
C LEU A 50 3.89 2.53 8.76
N ALA A 51 4.92 2.10 9.49
CA ALA A 51 6.13 2.88 9.66
C ALA A 51 7.08 2.59 8.48
N LEU A 52 7.42 3.63 7.71
CA LEU A 52 8.37 3.57 6.61
C LEU A 52 9.72 4.10 7.10
N ILE A 53 10.75 3.25 7.08
CA ILE A 53 12.04 3.52 7.72
C ILE A 53 13.13 3.42 6.65
N PRO A 54 13.66 4.54 6.15
CA PRO A 54 14.73 4.53 5.16
C PRO A 54 16.11 4.32 5.83
N GLY A 55 17.07 3.78 5.09
CA GLY A 55 18.44 3.65 5.56
C GLY A 55 18.70 2.53 6.56
N GLY A 56 17.67 1.76 6.92
CA GLY A 56 17.76 0.70 7.92
C GLY A 56 18.09 -0.68 7.33
N ASN A 57 18.56 -1.58 8.20
CA ASN A 57 18.64 -3.01 7.93
C ASN A 57 17.52 -3.73 8.71
N ALA A 58 16.74 -4.58 8.04
CA ALA A 58 15.62 -5.31 8.64
C ALA A 58 16.03 -6.09 9.89
N SER A 59 17.16 -6.80 9.85
CA SER A 59 17.64 -7.60 10.98
C SER A 59 18.04 -6.73 12.18
N ASN A 60 18.71 -5.61 11.92
CA ASN A 60 19.12 -4.68 12.98
C ASN A 60 17.93 -3.96 13.59
N LEU A 61 16.94 -3.56 12.78
CA LEU A 61 15.71 -2.94 13.31
C LEU A 61 14.84 -3.97 14.04
N ALA A 62 14.76 -5.20 13.55
CA ALA A 62 14.08 -6.28 14.25
C ALA A 62 14.71 -6.51 15.62
N PHE A 63 16.06 -6.52 15.69
CA PHE A 63 16.81 -6.66 16.92
C PHE A 63 16.69 -5.43 17.84
N ALA A 64 16.93 -4.21 17.34
CA ALA A 64 16.84 -2.98 18.14
C ALA A 64 15.44 -2.78 18.73
N ALA A 65 14.38 -3.07 17.96
CA ALA A 65 13.01 -3.05 18.45
C ALA A 65 12.69 -4.16 19.48
N LEU A 66 13.57 -5.15 19.67
CA LEU A 66 13.46 -6.19 20.69
C LEU A 66 14.42 -5.96 21.88
N SER A 67 15.61 -5.40 21.63
CA SER A 67 16.72 -5.34 22.59
C SER A 67 16.86 -3.98 23.29
N GLU A 68 16.66 -2.87 22.56
CA GLU A 68 16.85 -1.52 23.11
C GLU A 68 15.56 -0.98 23.75
N PHE A 69 14.40 -1.51 23.32
CA PHE A 69 13.09 -1.07 23.78
C PHE A 69 12.14 -2.23 24.13
N PRO A 70 12.51 -3.15 25.03
CA PRO A 70 11.64 -4.25 25.45
C PRO A 70 10.40 -3.69 26.16
N GLY A 71 9.29 -3.60 25.43
CA GLY A 71 7.99 -3.12 25.93
C GLY A 71 7.46 -1.84 25.27
N TRP A 72 8.22 -1.20 24.38
CA TRP A 72 7.80 0.04 23.73
C TRP A 72 7.30 -0.30 22.33
N GLY A 73 6.03 -0.05 22.07
CA GLY A 73 5.43 -0.26 20.76
C GLY A 73 5.82 0.86 19.78
N TYR A 74 5.45 0.70 18.51
CA TYR A 74 5.50 1.78 17.50
C TYR A 74 4.60 2.97 17.86
N CYS A 75 3.83 2.83 18.93
CA CYS A 75 2.95 3.82 19.53
C CYS A 75 3.55 4.56 20.71
N ASP A 76 4.76 4.21 21.12
CA ASP A 76 5.48 4.97 22.13
C ASP A 76 6.07 6.26 21.52
N PRO A 77 5.79 7.44 22.09
CA PRO A 77 6.28 8.71 21.56
C PRO A 77 7.81 8.83 21.52
N GLN A 78 8.55 8.24 22.47
CA GLN A 78 10.01 8.31 22.45
C GLN A 78 10.59 7.38 21.39
N PHE A 79 9.97 6.21 21.18
CA PHE A 79 10.39 5.33 20.10
C PHE A 79 10.11 5.96 18.72
N GLN A 80 8.98 6.63 18.55
CA GLN A 80 8.69 7.41 17.35
C GLN A 80 9.72 8.54 17.14
N ASP A 81 10.08 9.27 18.19
CA ASP A 81 11.12 10.32 18.13
C ASP A 81 12.49 9.75 17.71
N VAL A 82 12.87 8.58 18.23
CA VAL A 82 14.08 7.86 17.82
C VAL A 82 14.03 7.49 16.33
N LEU A 83 12.91 6.93 15.85
CA LEU A 83 12.73 6.59 14.43
C LEU A 83 12.79 7.83 13.54
N GLN A 84 12.20 8.94 13.97
CA GLN A 84 12.21 10.19 13.21
C GLN A 84 13.59 10.86 13.20
N ARG A 85 14.29 10.93 14.33
CA ARG A 85 15.62 11.55 14.43
C ARG A 85 16.70 10.71 13.76
N ASN A 86 16.71 9.41 14.01
CA ASN A 86 17.79 8.54 13.56
C ASN A 86 17.59 8.03 12.14
N PHE A 87 16.33 7.86 11.70
CA PHE A 87 16.03 7.29 10.39
C PHE A 87 15.19 8.19 9.51
N SER A 88 14.69 9.34 9.99
CA SER A 88 13.72 10.17 9.23
C SER A 88 12.51 9.34 8.78
N ALA A 89 12.07 8.43 9.65
CA ALA A 89 10.95 7.56 9.37
C ALA A 89 9.65 8.36 9.19
N THR A 90 8.79 7.90 8.29
CA THR A 90 7.46 8.46 8.05
C THR A 90 6.39 7.45 8.41
N LEU A 91 5.27 7.94 8.94
CA LEU A 91 4.13 7.10 9.33
C LEU A 91 2.99 7.28 8.34
N ALA A 92 2.49 6.18 7.79
CA ALA A 92 1.23 6.14 7.04
C ALA A 92 0.15 5.42 7.87
N ILE A 93 -1.07 5.97 7.89
CA ILE A 93 -2.19 5.42 8.65
C ILE A 93 -3.30 5.05 7.66
N TYR A 94 -3.78 3.81 7.76
CA TYR A 94 -4.84 3.29 6.93
C TYR A 94 -6.01 2.84 7.79
N GLN A 95 -7.22 3.13 7.33
CA GLN A 95 -8.44 2.59 7.92
C GLN A 95 -8.90 1.40 7.08
N VAL A 96 -8.68 0.19 7.60
CA VAL A 96 -9.15 -1.04 6.96
C VAL A 96 -10.52 -1.46 7.48
N ARG A 97 -11.28 -2.25 6.70
CA ARG A 97 -12.53 -2.86 7.17
C ARG A 97 -12.29 -4.34 7.45
N LEU A 98 -12.60 -4.78 8.67
CA LEU A 98 -12.45 -6.17 9.06
C LEU A 98 -13.29 -7.08 8.16
N ASP A 99 -12.71 -8.21 7.75
CA ASP A 99 -13.29 -9.19 6.81
C ASP A 99 -13.58 -8.68 5.40
N ARG A 100 -12.90 -7.61 4.95
CA ARG A 100 -12.92 -7.17 3.55
C ARG A 100 -11.51 -7.24 2.96
N LEU A 101 -11.39 -7.83 1.77
CA LEU A 101 -10.15 -7.76 1.02
C LEU A 101 -9.92 -6.31 0.61
N GLN A 102 -8.79 -5.75 1.01
CA GLN A 102 -8.42 -4.37 0.70
C GLN A 102 -6.97 -4.31 0.26
N VAL A 103 -6.73 -3.45 -0.73
CA VAL A 103 -5.38 -3.17 -1.23
C VAL A 103 -5.04 -1.75 -0.78
N LEU A 104 -4.05 -1.65 0.09
CA LEU A 104 -3.44 -0.40 0.49
C LEU A 104 -2.34 -0.06 -0.51
N ARG A 105 -2.11 1.22 -0.77
CA ARG A 105 -1.13 1.65 -1.77
C ARG A 105 -0.17 2.64 -1.12
N ILE A 106 1.12 2.32 -1.19
CA ILE A 106 2.18 3.24 -0.81
C ILE A 106 2.65 3.91 -2.11
N PRO A 107 2.44 5.23 -2.28
CA PRO A 107 2.84 5.95 -3.47
C PRO A 107 4.33 5.83 -3.74
N TYR A 108 4.71 5.87 -5.01
CA TYR A 108 6.12 5.83 -5.41
C TYR A 108 6.94 6.96 -4.76
N THR A 109 6.40 8.18 -4.71
CA THR A 109 7.07 9.36 -4.12
C THR A 109 7.38 9.18 -2.65
N ASP A 110 6.50 8.51 -1.90
CA ASP A 110 6.65 8.27 -0.46
C ASP A 110 7.77 7.26 -0.17
N ILE A 111 8.22 6.53 -1.19
CA ILE A 111 9.34 5.60 -1.13
C ILE A 111 10.60 6.26 -1.69
N LEU A 112 10.51 6.91 -2.84
CA LEU A 112 11.64 7.50 -3.57
C LEU A 112 12.36 8.58 -2.74
N TYR A 113 11.62 9.53 -2.14
CA TYR A 113 12.24 10.66 -1.46
C TYR A 113 12.96 10.26 -0.16
N PRO A 114 12.37 9.43 0.73
CA PRO A 114 13.09 8.96 1.91
C PRO A 114 14.31 8.11 1.53
N LEU A 115 14.21 7.31 0.46
CA LEU A 115 15.29 6.45 -0.03
C LEU A 115 16.50 7.25 -0.53
N THR A 116 16.27 8.23 -1.39
CA THR A 116 17.34 9.08 -1.94
C THR A 116 17.95 9.99 -0.88
N ASN A 117 17.14 10.54 0.03
CA ASN A 117 17.62 11.32 1.16
C ASN A 117 18.53 10.48 2.07
N ALA A 118 18.11 9.27 2.47
CA ALA A 118 18.94 8.39 3.29
C ALA A 118 20.25 8.02 2.59
N SER A 119 20.21 7.73 1.29
CA SER A 119 21.41 7.44 0.53
C SER A 119 22.36 8.64 0.42
N SER A 120 21.83 9.87 0.28
CA SER A 120 22.65 11.10 0.25
C SER A 120 23.36 11.38 1.58
N GLN A 121 22.83 10.85 2.69
CA GLN A 121 23.43 10.92 4.03
C GLN A 121 24.41 9.77 4.30
N GLY A 122 24.77 8.97 3.28
CA GLY A 122 25.67 7.83 3.40
C GLY A 122 25.06 6.60 4.09
N ARG A 123 23.73 6.54 4.24
CA ARG A 123 23.02 5.38 4.78
C ARG A 123 22.73 4.35 3.69
N LEU A 124 22.24 3.18 4.12
CA LEU A 124 21.88 2.10 3.21
C LEU A 124 20.79 2.54 2.22
N PRO A 125 20.85 2.13 0.95
CA PRO A 125 19.81 2.42 -0.03
C PRO A 125 18.62 1.45 0.12
N THR A 126 17.94 1.54 1.25
CA THR A 126 16.83 0.66 1.62
C THR A 126 15.68 1.47 2.20
N VAL A 127 14.47 0.99 1.99
CA VAL A 127 13.29 1.44 2.76
C VAL A 127 12.60 0.22 3.32
N LEU A 128 12.35 0.24 4.62
CA LEU A 128 11.67 -0.81 5.36
C LEU A 128 10.25 -0.37 5.69
N ALA A 129 9.32 -1.31 5.74
CA ALA A 129 7.96 -1.12 6.23
C ALA A 129 7.72 -2.03 7.44
N VAL A 130 7.08 -1.46 8.47
CA VAL A 130 6.59 -2.20 9.64
C VAL A 130 5.13 -1.86 9.87
N ALA A 131 4.28 -2.88 9.84
CA ALA A 131 2.88 -2.73 10.19
C ALA A 131 2.71 -2.79 11.71
N PHE A 132 1.84 -1.93 12.24
CA PHE A 132 1.54 -1.94 13.67
C PHE A 132 0.10 -1.48 13.95
N SER A 133 -0.40 -1.90 15.10
CA SER A 133 -1.69 -1.50 15.66
C SER A 133 -1.63 -1.74 17.16
N GLY A 134 -1.77 -0.67 17.93
CA GLY A 134 -1.46 -0.64 19.35
C GLY A 134 -0.03 -1.11 19.61
N ASN A 135 0.12 -2.07 20.51
CA ASN A 135 1.41 -2.66 20.85
C ASN A 135 1.81 -3.86 19.98
N ILE A 136 0.94 -4.27 19.04
CA ILE A 136 1.22 -5.38 18.12
C ILE A 136 1.89 -4.82 16.86
N ARG A 137 2.96 -5.49 16.43
CA ARG A 137 3.75 -5.11 15.25
C ARG A 137 4.13 -6.32 14.40
N SER A 138 4.41 -6.07 13.13
CA SER A 138 5.01 -7.05 12.24
C SER A 138 6.54 -7.06 12.34
N SER A 139 7.15 -8.09 11.74
CA SER A 139 8.57 -8.07 11.37
C SER A 139 8.83 -6.94 10.36
N PRO A 140 10.01 -6.29 10.30
CA PRO A 140 10.35 -5.34 9.25
C PRO A 140 10.57 -6.02 7.91
N VAL A 141 10.02 -5.45 6.84
CA VAL A 141 10.19 -5.92 5.45
C VAL A 141 10.70 -4.81 4.55
N TYR A 142 11.50 -5.13 3.56
CA TYR A 142 11.96 -4.19 2.54
C TYR A 142 10.84 -3.90 1.55
N ILE A 143 10.58 -2.61 1.32
CA ILE A 143 9.72 -2.12 0.23
C ILE A 143 10.54 -1.49 -0.90
N ALA A 144 11.80 -1.16 -0.62
CA ALA A 144 12.82 -0.86 -1.62
C ALA A 144 14.20 -1.33 -1.13
N SER A 145 15.03 -1.84 -2.04
CA SER A 145 16.35 -2.37 -1.67
C SER A 145 17.39 -2.22 -2.79
N GLY A 146 18.64 -1.94 -2.43
CA GLY A 146 19.81 -2.06 -3.32
C GLY A 146 20.45 -3.45 -3.28
N THR A 147 21.15 -3.83 -4.36
CA THR A 147 21.57 -5.22 -4.69
C THR A 147 22.37 -5.95 -3.63
N ASN A 148 23.07 -5.23 -2.75
CA ASN A 148 24.11 -5.85 -1.93
C ASN A 148 23.60 -6.36 -0.57
N PHE A 149 22.31 -6.20 -0.26
CA PHE A 149 21.78 -6.45 1.09
C PHE A 149 20.70 -7.53 1.18
N THR A 150 19.92 -7.74 0.11
CA THR A 150 18.74 -8.61 0.13
C THR A 150 18.76 -9.68 -0.97
N GLY A 151 19.91 -9.91 -1.63
CA GLY A 151 20.02 -10.84 -2.76
C GLY A 151 19.37 -10.33 -4.06
N GLY A 152 18.56 -9.27 -3.99
CA GLY A 152 17.95 -8.58 -5.14
C GLY A 152 17.82 -7.08 -4.91
N ALA A 153 17.27 -6.37 -5.89
CA ALA A 153 17.10 -4.92 -5.82
C ALA A 153 15.89 -4.39 -6.59
N GLY A 154 15.48 -3.18 -6.22
CA GLY A 154 14.39 -2.45 -6.86
C GLY A 154 13.32 -2.02 -5.87
N PHE A 155 12.17 -1.65 -6.41
CA PHE A 155 10.95 -1.33 -5.67
C PHE A 155 10.04 -2.55 -5.60
N VAL A 156 9.63 -2.94 -4.39
CA VAL A 156 8.72 -4.08 -4.21
C VAL A 156 7.33 -3.71 -4.70
N ILE A 157 6.80 -4.48 -5.65
CA ILE A 157 5.52 -4.15 -6.30
C ILE A 157 4.30 -4.56 -5.48
N SER A 158 4.43 -5.64 -4.72
CA SER A 158 3.32 -6.22 -3.97
C SER A 158 3.82 -6.86 -2.68
N LEU A 159 3.05 -6.65 -1.62
CA LEU A 159 3.19 -7.30 -0.33
C LEU A 159 1.82 -7.81 0.11
N ALA A 160 1.82 -8.78 1.02
CA ALA A 160 0.62 -9.27 1.67
C ALA A 160 0.81 -9.27 3.19
N LEU A 161 -0.12 -8.65 3.90
CA LEU A 161 -0.17 -8.60 5.35
C LEU A 161 -1.37 -9.39 5.84
N MET A 162 -1.09 -10.33 6.74
CA MET A 162 -2.08 -11.14 7.43
C MET A 162 -2.28 -10.60 8.84
N VAL A 163 -3.51 -10.21 9.12
CA VAL A 163 -3.93 -9.64 10.40
C VAL A 163 -4.69 -10.72 11.17
N ARG A 164 -4.16 -11.15 12.31
CA ARG A 164 -4.72 -12.23 13.12
C ARG A 164 -5.51 -11.70 14.30
N PHE A 165 -6.73 -12.19 14.42
CA PHE A 165 -7.65 -11.88 15.51
C PHE A 165 -8.04 -13.15 16.26
N GLU A 166 -8.14 -13.06 17.58
CA GLU A 166 -8.71 -14.10 18.42
C GLU A 166 -9.81 -13.46 19.26
N THR A 167 -11.05 -13.93 19.08
CA THR A 167 -12.25 -13.38 19.73
C THR A 167 -12.38 -11.87 19.59
N GLY A 168 -12.00 -11.33 18.42
CA GLY A 168 -12.01 -9.91 18.10
C GLY A 168 -10.80 -9.11 18.60
N VAL A 169 -9.90 -9.72 19.36
CA VAL A 169 -8.65 -9.08 19.82
C VAL A 169 -7.54 -9.33 18.82
N LEU A 170 -6.84 -8.28 18.39
CA LEU A 170 -5.67 -8.40 17.52
C LEU A 170 -4.54 -9.13 18.26
N THR A 171 -4.08 -10.25 17.72
CA THR A 171 -3.00 -11.06 18.30
C THR A 171 -1.72 -11.06 17.48
N GLY A 172 -1.79 -10.73 16.19
CA GLY A 172 -0.59 -10.74 15.36
C GLY A 172 -0.75 -10.02 14.02
N LEU A 173 0.39 -9.51 13.54
CA LEU A 173 0.56 -8.93 12.21
C LEU A 173 1.72 -9.66 11.56
N THR A 174 1.47 -10.44 10.52
CA THR A 174 2.50 -11.24 9.85
C THR A 174 2.48 -11.01 8.35
N TRP A 175 3.65 -10.86 7.76
CA TRP A 175 3.77 -10.82 6.31
C TRP A 175 3.59 -12.21 5.73
N TYR A 176 2.95 -12.29 4.58
CA TYR A 176 2.77 -13.53 3.85
C TYR A 176 3.78 -13.62 2.71
N ASP A 177 4.47 -14.76 2.61
CA ASP A 177 5.47 -14.97 1.57
C ASP A 177 4.77 -15.11 0.21
N LEU A 178 5.05 -14.18 -0.70
CA LEU A 178 4.55 -14.22 -2.07
C LEU A 178 5.36 -15.16 -2.96
N THR A 179 6.51 -15.61 -2.46
CA THR A 179 7.56 -16.33 -3.20
C THR A 179 8.11 -15.51 -4.37
N CYS A 180 9.34 -15.82 -4.79
CA CYS A 180 9.94 -15.17 -5.96
C CYS A 180 9.67 -15.91 -7.28
N ASN A 181 8.75 -16.88 -7.30
CA ASN A 181 8.50 -17.70 -8.49
C ASN A 181 8.05 -16.86 -9.70
N GLY A 182 7.33 -15.76 -9.46
CA GLY A 182 6.88 -14.85 -10.51
C GLY A 182 8.01 -14.05 -11.19
N CYS A 183 9.10 -13.76 -10.49
CA CYS A 183 10.16 -12.87 -10.99
C CYS A 183 11.48 -13.62 -11.28
N GLY A 184 11.41 -14.91 -11.59
CA GLY A 184 12.59 -15.71 -11.96
C GLY A 184 13.16 -16.58 -10.83
N GLY A 185 12.46 -16.69 -9.70
CA GLY A 185 12.86 -17.54 -8.57
C GLY A 185 13.75 -16.83 -7.55
N ARG A 186 14.18 -17.57 -6.52
CA ARG A 186 14.94 -17.00 -5.38
C ARG A 186 16.30 -16.41 -5.76
N THR A 187 16.92 -16.92 -6.82
CA THR A 187 18.25 -16.47 -7.29
C THR A 187 18.19 -15.29 -8.24
N SER A 188 16.98 -14.83 -8.59
CA SER A 188 16.79 -13.67 -9.46
C SER A 188 17.18 -12.39 -8.73
N GLN A 189 17.81 -11.44 -9.44
CA GLN A 189 18.11 -10.11 -8.91
C GLN A 189 16.84 -9.26 -8.67
N ALA A 190 15.68 -9.70 -9.17
CA ALA A 190 14.36 -9.16 -8.84
C ALA A 190 13.86 -9.58 -7.45
N CYS A 191 14.42 -10.67 -6.90
CA CYS A 191 13.92 -11.29 -5.69
C CYS A 191 14.54 -10.61 -4.47
N VAL A 192 13.74 -9.82 -3.77
CA VAL A 192 14.15 -9.24 -2.49
C VAL A 192 13.94 -10.31 -1.42
N GLN A 193 15.05 -10.91 -0.98
CA GLN A 193 15.09 -11.87 0.10
C GLN A 193 15.17 -11.14 1.43
N GLN A 194 14.32 -11.55 2.37
CA GLN A 194 14.20 -10.94 3.69
C GLN A 194 13.87 -12.00 4.73
N LEU A 195 13.87 -11.62 6.01
CA LEU A 195 13.93 -12.55 7.13
C LEU A 195 12.84 -13.64 7.08
N ASP A 196 11.60 -13.24 6.77
CA ASP A 196 10.42 -14.09 6.91
C ASP A 196 9.62 -14.28 5.61
N VAL A 197 9.89 -13.48 4.59
CA VAL A 197 9.11 -13.46 3.34
C VAL A 197 10.02 -13.19 2.16
N ASN A 198 9.58 -13.47 0.93
CA ASN A 198 10.27 -13.08 -0.28
C ASN A 198 9.30 -12.30 -1.16
N SER A 199 9.81 -11.32 -1.89
CA SER A 199 8.95 -10.46 -2.72
C SER A 199 9.65 -10.06 -3.99
N CYS A 200 8.88 -9.92 -5.06
CA CYS A 200 9.38 -9.46 -6.33
C CYS A 200 9.47 -7.94 -6.35
N ALA A 201 10.56 -7.44 -6.91
CA ALA A 201 10.80 -6.03 -7.13
C ALA A 201 10.89 -5.72 -8.63
N THR A 202 10.49 -4.49 -8.97
CA THR A 202 10.77 -3.89 -10.29
C THR A 202 12.12 -3.17 -10.24
N PRO A 203 12.98 -3.31 -11.26
CA PRO A 203 14.25 -2.61 -11.30
C PRO A 203 14.08 -1.10 -11.28
N PHE A 204 15.12 -0.44 -10.75
CA PHE A 204 15.17 1.00 -10.59
C PHE A 204 15.04 1.78 -11.89
N VAL A 205 15.65 1.30 -12.98
CA VAL A 205 15.51 1.93 -14.32
C VAL A 205 14.08 2.04 -14.82
N ASN A 206 13.21 1.09 -14.48
CA ASN A 206 11.81 1.11 -14.90
C ASN A 206 10.99 2.21 -14.21
N CYS A 207 11.59 2.86 -13.22
CA CYS A 207 10.99 3.91 -12.40
C CYS A 207 11.66 5.27 -12.64
N THR A 208 12.27 5.46 -13.82
CA THR A 208 12.93 6.71 -14.22
C THR A 208 12.11 7.46 -15.26
N CYS A 209 12.30 8.77 -15.33
CA CYS A 209 11.78 9.63 -16.39
C CYS A 209 12.34 9.28 -17.77
N ILE A 210 13.53 8.66 -17.82
CA ILE A 210 14.11 8.15 -19.07
C ILE A 210 13.21 7.03 -19.61
N ALA A 211 12.93 6.01 -18.78
CA ALA A 211 12.04 4.91 -19.16
C ALA A 211 10.61 5.40 -19.46
N PHE A 212 10.12 6.40 -18.74
CA PHE A 212 8.86 7.07 -19.04
C PHE A 212 8.85 7.60 -20.48
N ASN A 213 9.86 8.38 -20.87
CA ASN A 213 9.94 9.00 -22.19
C ASN A 213 10.17 7.99 -23.32
N GLU A 214 10.81 6.86 -23.05
CA GLU A 214 11.06 5.81 -24.05
C GLU A 214 9.81 5.01 -24.42
N THR A 215 8.79 5.00 -23.57
CA THR A 215 7.55 4.25 -23.79
C THR A 215 6.72 4.84 -24.93
N GLU A 216 6.15 3.98 -25.79
CA GLU A 216 5.23 4.39 -26.86
C GLU A 216 4.01 5.11 -26.26
N GLY A 217 3.91 6.41 -26.53
CA GLY A 217 2.87 7.27 -25.97
C GLY A 217 3.37 8.35 -25.03
N ASN A 218 4.62 8.28 -24.55
CA ASN A 218 5.21 9.25 -23.63
C ASN A 218 6.44 9.99 -24.18
N LYS A 219 6.85 9.69 -25.42
CA LYS A 219 7.92 10.39 -26.13
C LYS A 219 7.68 11.90 -26.18
N GLY A 220 8.56 12.67 -25.55
CA GLY A 220 8.52 14.14 -25.53
C GLY A 220 7.49 14.74 -24.57
N LYS A 221 6.88 13.93 -23.68
CA LYS A 221 6.04 14.45 -22.60
C LYS A 221 6.90 14.87 -21.41
N THR A 222 6.37 15.80 -20.61
CA THR A 222 6.98 16.13 -19.32
C THR A 222 6.73 14.98 -18.35
N CYS A 223 7.81 14.51 -17.73
CA CYS A 223 7.73 13.46 -16.74
C CYS A 223 7.23 14.02 -15.41
N LEU A 224 6.17 13.43 -14.87
CA LEU A 224 5.65 13.74 -13.54
C LEU A 224 5.50 12.43 -12.77
N TYR A 225 6.02 12.36 -11.54
CA TYR A 225 5.91 11.15 -10.71
C TYR A 225 4.49 10.79 -10.27
N THR A 226 3.52 11.65 -10.59
CA THR A 226 2.09 11.40 -10.44
C THR A 226 1.46 10.70 -11.65
N ASP A 227 2.22 10.46 -12.72
CA ASP A 227 1.73 9.78 -13.92
C ASP A 227 1.45 8.29 -13.65
N PRO A 228 0.38 7.71 -14.24
CA PRO A 228 0.07 6.28 -14.11
C PRO A 228 1.22 5.33 -14.48
N PHE A 229 2.20 5.76 -15.28
CA PHE A 229 3.41 4.97 -15.54
C PHE A 229 4.13 4.56 -14.24
N PHE A 230 4.22 5.46 -13.26
CA PHE A 230 4.91 5.19 -11.99
C PHE A 230 4.10 4.31 -11.05
N ASP A 231 2.89 3.90 -11.43
CA ASP A 231 2.08 2.99 -10.65
C ASP A 231 2.73 1.63 -10.47
N GLN A 232 3.59 1.21 -11.40
CA GLN A 232 4.39 -0.02 -11.32
C GLN A 232 5.52 0.05 -10.27
N CYS A 233 5.85 1.25 -9.80
CA CYS A 233 6.92 1.52 -8.83
C CYS A 233 6.38 1.80 -7.43
N SER A 234 5.05 1.85 -7.29
CA SER A 234 4.36 1.87 -6.00
C SER A 234 4.33 0.49 -5.36
N VAL A 235 4.14 0.43 -4.04
CA VAL A 235 3.93 -0.83 -3.34
C VAL A 235 2.44 -1.02 -3.11
N SER A 236 1.90 -2.13 -3.59
CA SER A 236 0.53 -2.57 -3.28
C SER A 236 0.55 -3.55 -2.11
N LEU A 237 -0.18 -3.24 -1.05
CA LEU A 237 -0.26 -4.04 0.16
C LEU A 237 -1.65 -4.68 0.27
N ASN A 238 -1.72 -5.98 0.03
CA ASN A 238 -2.93 -6.77 0.20
C ASN A 238 -3.11 -7.13 1.67
N VAL A 239 -4.22 -6.70 2.28
CA VAL A 239 -4.52 -7.01 3.68
C VAL A 239 -5.57 -8.12 3.76
N GLY A 240 -5.26 -9.15 4.54
CA GLY A 240 -6.16 -10.28 4.82
C GLY A 240 -6.36 -10.49 6.31
N PHE A 241 -7.54 -10.98 6.68
CA PHE A 241 -7.90 -11.22 8.08
C PHE A 241 -8.05 -12.72 8.37
N MET A 242 -7.51 -13.16 9.51
CA MET A 242 -7.60 -14.55 9.97
C MET A 242 -8.04 -14.63 11.44
N GLY A 243 -8.56 -15.80 11.84
CA GLY A 243 -9.01 -16.09 13.18
C GLY A 243 -10.49 -15.74 13.39
N THR A 244 -10.89 -15.23 14.56
CA THR A 244 -12.31 -15.03 14.92
C THR A 244 -12.62 -13.60 15.36
N ASP A 245 -13.82 -13.12 15.04
CA ASP A 245 -14.32 -11.82 15.48
C ASP A 245 -14.82 -11.87 16.94
N ARG A 246 -15.28 -10.73 17.48
CA ARG A 246 -15.83 -10.63 18.84
C ARG A 246 -17.01 -11.59 19.11
N ASN A 247 -17.76 -11.96 18.07
CA ASN A 247 -18.91 -12.87 18.19
C ASN A 247 -18.50 -14.35 17.99
N GLY A 248 -17.20 -14.62 17.81
CA GLY A 248 -16.69 -15.96 17.54
C GLY A 248 -16.80 -16.39 16.08
N GLU A 249 -17.15 -15.49 15.15
CA GLU A 249 -17.28 -15.82 13.74
C GLU A 249 -15.92 -15.75 13.02
N ALA A 250 -15.57 -16.79 12.25
CA ALA A 250 -14.24 -16.90 11.62
C ALA A 250 -14.03 -15.98 10.40
N PHE A 251 -12.98 -15.16 10.36
CA PHE A 251 -12.68 -14.32 9.19
C PHE A 251 -12.46 -15.14 7.90
N ARG A 252 -12.91 -14.62 6.75
CA ARG A 252 -12.96 -15.33 5.45
C ARG A 252 -11.92 -14.84 4.45
N THR A 253 -11.37 -13.65 4.64
CA THR A 253 -10.47 -13.00 3.68
C THR A 253 -9.05 -13.53 3.69
N GLY A 254 -8.56 -14.07 4.82
CA GLY A 254 -7.21 -14.63 4.93
C GLY A 254 -6.91 -15.69 3.85
N PRO A 255 -7.72 -16.75 3.73
CA PRO A 255 -7.55 -17.74 2.67
C PRO A 255 -7.67 -17.18 1.23
N GLN A 256 -8.38 -16.06 1.04
CA GLN A 256 -8.53 -15.42 -0.27
C GLN A 256 -7.25 -14.69 -0.68
N VAL A 257 -6.56 -14.01 0.24
CA VAL A 257 -5.25 -13.38 0.00
C VAL A 257 -4.22 -14.44 -0.40
N GLN A 258 -4.21 -15.58 0.29
CA GLN A 258 -3.31 -16.68 -0.05
C GLN A 258 -3.52 -17.20 -1.48
N ARG A 259 -4.78 -17.29 -1.92
CA ARG A 259 -5.12 -17.71 -3.29
C ARG A 259 -4.78 -16.63 -4.33
N LEU A 260 -5.07 -15.36 -4.07
CA LEU A 260 -4.75 -14.26 -4.99
C LEU A 260 -3.24 -14.15 -5.25
N ASN A 261 -2.44 -14.36 -4.21
CA ASN A 261 -0.99 -14.37 -4.32
C ASN A 261 -0.48 -15.57 -5.13
N SER A 262 -1.16 -16.73 -5.08
CA SER A 262 -0.86 -17.88 -5.94
C SER A 262 -1.23 -17.66 -7.42
N PHE A 263 -2.16 -16.74 -7.70
CA PHE A 263 -2.58 -16.36 -9.05
C PHE A 263 -1.82 -15.15 -9.59
N SER A 264 -0.65 -14.82 -9.02
CA SER A 264 0.26 -13.79 -9.52
C SER A 264 0.14 -13.68 -11.05
N LEU A 265 -0.59 -12.64 -11.50
CA LEU A 265 -0.95 -12.29 -12.89
C LEU A 265 0.28 -11.83 -13.68
N VAL A 266 1.40 -12.43 -13.34
CA VAL A 266 2.72 -12.39 -13.90
C VAL A 266 2.81 -13.54 -14.93
N SER A 267 2.15 -14.69 -14.72
CA SER A 267 2.21 -15.78 -15.71
C SER A 267 1.66 -15.42 -17.09
N LEU A 268 0.70 -14.48 -17.19
CA LEU A 268 0.19 -13.99 -18.47
C LEU A 268 1.10 -12.93 -19.14
N PHE A 269 1.98 -12.27 -18.37
CA PHE A 269 2.92 -11.27 -18.90
C PHE A 269 4.32 -11.85 -19.21
N PHE A 270 4.64 -13.05 -18.71
CA PHE A 270 5.98 -13.65 -18.83
C PHE A 270 6.04 -14.90 -19.73
N SER A 271 5.15 -15.10 -20.70
CA SER A 271 5.41 -16.06 -21.80
C SER A 271 6.55 -15.62 -22.75
N VAL A 272 7.15 -14.45 -22.49
CA VAL A 272 8.37 -13.93 -23.16
C VAL A 272 9.64 -14.19 -22.30
N LYS A 273 9.58 -15.16 -21.37
CA LYS A 273 10.60 -15.46 -20.35
C LYS A 273 12.04 -15.52 -20.86
N ASP A 274 12.34 -16.24 -21.95
CA ASP A 274 13.75 -16.50 -22.32
C ASP A 274 14.44 -15.33 -23.03
N ARG A 275 13.69 -14.41 -23.67
CA ARG A 275 14.24 -13.16 -24.24
C ARG A 275 14.30 -12.03 -23.22
N VAL A 276 13.45 -12.10 -22.20
CA VAL A 276 13.42 -11.13 -21.09
C VAL A 276 14.54 -11.42 -20.11
N LEU A 277 14.81 -12.69 -19.76
CA LEU A 277 15.91 -13.05 -18.84
C LEU A 277 17.30 -12.58 -19.32
N SER A 278 17.57 -12.61 -20.64
CA SER A 278 18.85 -12.14 -21.20
C SER A 278 18.98 -10.61 -21.27
N GLN A 279 17.87 -9.88 -21.34
CA GLN A 279 17.85 -8.42 -21.14
C GLN A 279 17.88 -8.05 -19.66
N TRP A 280 17.36 -8.90 -18.78
CA TRP A 280 17.28 -8.70 -17.33
C TRP A 280 18.64 -8.68 -16.64
N ASP A 281 19.52 -9.62 -16.96
CA ASP A 281 20.88 -9.63 -16.41
C ASP A 281 21.68 -8.39 -16.85
N ASN A 282 21.40 -7.85 -18.04
CA ASN A 282 21.99 -6.60 -18.53
C ASN A 282 21.47 -5.36 -17.77
N ILE A 283 20.16 -5.33 -17.48
CA ILE A 283 19.55 -4.24 -16.70
C ILE A 283 20.19 -4.20 -15.32
N TYR A 284 20.17 -5.30 -14.57
CA TYR A 284 20.69 -5.34 -13.20
C TYR A 284 22.23 -5.31 -13.09
N GLY A 285 22.96 -5.50 -14.19
CA GLY A 285 24.43 -5.43 -14.24
C GLY A 285 25.03 -4.05 -13.94
N ASN A 286 24.27 -2.96 -14.10
CA ASN A 286 24.74 -1.59 -13.84
C ASN A 286 23.94 -0.88 -12.74
N LEU A 287 23.61 -1.61 -11.67
CA LEU A 287 22.72 -1.08 -10.63
C LEU A 287 23.25 0.20 -9.96
N ALA A 288 24.56 0.36 -9.84
CA ALA A 288 25.18 1.59 -9.34
C ALA A 288 24.89 2.81 -10.24
N GLY A 289 24.92 2.62 -11.56
CA GLY A 289 24.51 3.64 -12.53
C GLY A 289 23.02 3.98 -12.43
N GLN A 290 22.16 2.96 -12.36
CA GLN A 290 20.71 3.15 -12.16
C GLN A 290 20.40 3.94 -10.89
N TRP A 291 21.21 3.73 -9.85
CA TRP A 291 21.09 4.44 -8.58
C TRP A 291 21.54 5.89 -8.64
N GLY A 292 22.62 6.17 -9.38
CA GLY A 292 23.01 7.54 -9.69
C GLY A 292 21.93 8.29 -10.46
N ASP A 293 21.33 7.65 -11.48
CA ASP A 293 20.28 8.25 -12.30
C ASP A 293 19.05 8.60 -11.45
N LEU A 294 18.57 7.68 -10.60
CA LEU A 294 17.45 7.96 -9.71
C LEU A 294 17.74 9.02 -8.66
N GLN A 295 18.96 9.10 -8.11
CA GLN A 295 19.33 10.17 -7.18
C GLN A 295 19.30 11.53 -7.85
N ASN A 296 19.85 11.62 -9.07
CA ASN A 296 19.87 12.86 -9.85
C ASN A 296 18.45 13.31 -10.23
N GLU A 297 17.59 12.36 -10.62
CA GLU A 297 16.21 12.64 -11.01
C GLU A 297 15.34 13.06 -9.81
N ALA A 298 15.47 12.36 -8.67
CA ALA A 298 14.77 12.73 -7.44
C ALA A 298 15.21 14.11 -6.93
N ALA A 299 16.49 14.46 -7.08
CA ALA A 299 17.00 15.78 -6.72
C ALA A 299 16.45 16.89 -7.63
N ALA A 300 16.33 16.65 -8.94
CA ALA A 300 15.76 17.60 -9.89
C ALA A 300 14.28 17.88 -9.61
N ASN A 301 13.51 16.84 -9.29
CA ASN A 301 12.07 16.94 -9.06
C ASN A 301 11.68 17.39 -7.63
N ARG A 302 12.64 17.46 -6.70
CA ARG A 302 12.40 17.97 -5.34
C ARG A 302 12.08 19.46 -5.30
N VAL A 303 12.51 20.23 -6.31
CA VAL A 303 12.38 21.70 -6.35
C VAL A 303 10.95 22.15 -6.65
N GLU A 304 10.13 21.33 -7.30
CA GLU A 304 8.75 21.69 -7.67
C GLU A 304 7.74 21.57 -6.51
N PHE A 305 8.06 20.81 -5.46
CA PHE A 305 7.21 20.63 -4.28
C PHE A 305 7.68 21.41 -3.04
N GLY A 306 8.69 22.27 -3.19
CA GLY A 306 9.19 23.19 -2.13
C GLY A 306 8.23 24.33 -1.76
N GLY A 307 6.98 24.31 -2.21
CA GLY A 307 5.91 25.18 -1.75
C GLY A 307 5.33 24.69 -0.43
N GLY A 308 6.04 24.95 0.66
CA GLY A 308 5.61 24.61 2.01
C GLY A 308 4.26 25.20 2.39
N PHE A 309 3.55 24.45 3.23
CA PHE A 309 2.44 24.91 4.05
C PHE A 309 2.81 26.20 4.80
N GLY A 310 2.25 27.33 4.39
CA GLY A 310 2.38 28.59 5.11
C GLY A 310 1.81 29.79 4.34
N GLY A 311 0.73 30.37 4.87
CA GLY A 311 0.36 31.76 4.61
C GLY A 311 -0.50 32.02 3.38
N VAL A 312 -1.81 32.12 3.61
CA VAL A 312 -2.76 32.79 2.70
C VAL A 312 -2.30 34.25 2.50
N SER A 313 -1.98 34.64 1.27
CA SER A 313 -2.09 36.03 0.83
C SER A 313 -2.52 36.06 -0.64
N GLY A 314 -3.57 36.83 -0.91
CA GLY A 314 -4.37 36.75 -2.13
C GLY A 314 -3.70 37.35 -3.37
N GLY A 315 -3.97 36.71 -4.50
CA GLY A 315 -3.74 37.24 -5.84
C GLY A 315 -4.82 36.70 -6.76
N ALA A 316 -5.78 37.56 -7.14
CA ALA A 316 -6.84 37.26 -8.08
C ALA A 316 -6.28 36.96 -9.48
N GLY A 317 -6.74 35.89 -10.11
CA GLY A 317 -6.37 35.55 -11.49
C GLY A 317 -7.25 34.48 -12.12
N ALA A 318 -8.16 34.93 -12.98
CA ALA A 318 -8.81 34.25 -14.10
C ALA A 318 -9.56 32.92 -13.85
N ALA A 319 -10.90 33.00 -13.91
CA ALA A 319 -11.80 31.87 -14.05
C ALA A 319 -11.57 31.15 -15.39
N SER A 320 -11.10 29.90 -15.33
CA SER A 320 -11.15 28.95 -16.44
C SER A 320 -12.42 28.08 -16.33
N SER A 321 -13.09 27.92 -17.46
CA SER A 321 -14.34 27.17 -17.63
C SER A 321 -14.21 25.70 -17.22
N PRO A 322 -15.28 25.07 -16.71
CA PRO A 322 -15.24 23.66 -16.35
C PRO A 322 -15.03 22.76 -17.58
N PRO A 323 -14.27 21.66 -17.45
CA PRO A 323 -14.06 20.71 -18.53
C PRO A 323 -15.37 19.97 -18.89
N PRO A 324 -15.54 19.56 -20.16
CA PRO A 324 -16.71 18.80 -20.58
C PRO A 324 -16.77 17.42 -19.90
N PRO A 325 -17.97 16.89 -19.67
CA PRO A 325 -18.14 15.60 -19.04
C PRO A 325 -17.57 14.46 -19.90
N PRO A 326 -17.05 13.39 -19.27
CA PRO A 326 -16.47 12.26 -19.97
C PRO A 326 -17.52 11.51 -20.81
N PRO A 327 -17.13 10.95 -21.97
CA PRO A 327 -18.02 10.15 -22.80
C PRO A 327 -18.47 8.88 -22.07
N SER A 328 -19.73 8.50 -22.27
CA SER A 328 -20.34 7.33 -21.66
C SER A 328 -19.62 6.04 -22.10
N PRO A 329 -19.49 5.05 -21.20
CA PRO A 329 -18.84 3.79 -21.51
C PRO A 329 -19.62 3.00 -22.58
N PRO A 330 -18.93 2.29 -23.50
CA PRO A 330 -19.57 1.46 -24.50
C PRO A 330 -20.34 0.29 -23.87
N ALA A 331 -21.48 -0.05 -24.47
CA ALA A 331 -22.33 -1.13 -24.02
C ALA A 331 -21.58 -2.48 -24.04
N PRO A 332 -21.80 -3.35 -23.03
CA PRO A 332 -21.16 -4.66 -22.98
C PRO A 332 -21.62 -5.54 -24.15
N PRO A 333 -20.71 -6.36 -24.72
CA PRO A 333 -21.06 -7.28 -25.80
C PRO A 333 -22.08 -8.32 -25.32
N THR A 334 -23.06 -8.60 -26.17
CA THR A 334 -24.09 -9.62 -25.98
C THR A 334 -23.46 -11.00 -25.77
N ALA A 335 -23.92 -11.70 -24.73
CA ALA A 335 -23.45 -13.04 -24.36
C ALA A 335 -23.62 -14.04 -25.53
N PRO A 336 -22.65 -14.94 -25.75
CA PRO A 336 -22.78 -16.01 -26.73
C PRO A 336 -23.88 -17.02 -26.34
N PRO A 337 -24.55 -17.65 -27.32
CA PRO A 337 -25.62 -18.61 -27.05
C PRO A 337 -25.08 -19.88 -26.38
N SER A 338 -25.84 -20.37 -25.41
CA SER A 338 -25.55 -21.57 -24.62
C SER A 338 -25.42 -22.82 -25.50
N PRO A 339 -24.47 -23.73 -25.22
CA PRO A 339 -24.36 -24.99 -25.93
C PRO A 339 -25.56 -25.93 -25.63
N PRO A 340 -25.96 -26.78 -26.59
CA PRO A 340 -27.06 -27.72 -26.41
C PRO A 340 -26.69 -28.81 -25.38
N PRO A 341 -27.68 -29.35 -24.65
CA PRO A 341 -27.47 -30.36 -23.62
C PRO A 341 -26.98 -31.69 -24.21
N SER A 342 -25.97 -32.27 -23.58
CA SER A 342 -25.42 -33.58 -23.91
C SER A 342 -26.46 -34.69 -23.75
N PRO A 343 -26.48 -35.72 -24.63
CA PRO A 343 -27.38 -36.85 -24.51
C PRO A 343 -27.08 -37.70 -23.26
N LEU A 344 -28.15 -38.11 -22.58
CA LEU A 344 -28.14 -38.97 -21.41
C LEU A 344 -27.53 -40.36 -21.73
N PRO A 345 -26.70 -40.94 -20.85
CA PRO A 345 -26.16 -42.27 -21.03
C PRO A 345 -27.26 -43.35 -20.86
N PRO A 346 -27.14 -44.48 -21.58
CA PRO A 346 -28.11 -45.57 -21.50
C PRO A 346 -28.03 -46.29 -20.14
N LEU A 347 -29.20 -46.52 -19.55
CA LEU A 347 -29.37 -47.32 -18.34
C LEU A 347 -29.00 -48.78 -18.61
N THR A 348 -27.99 -49.30 -17.92
CA THR A 348 -27.64 -50.72 -17.92
C THR A 348 -28.57 -51.51 -17.01
N PRO A 349 -28.93 -52.76 -17.37
CA PRO A 349 -29.84 -53.57 -16.57
C PRO A 349 -29.15 -54.16 -15.34
N ARG A 350 -29.83 -54.02 -14.21
CA ARG A 350 -29.69 -54.80 -12.96
C ARG A 350 -29.40 -56.29 -13.25
N GLN A 351 -28.26 -56.79 -12.78
CA GLN A 351 -28.11 -58.20 -12.47
C GLN A 351 -28.31 -58.42 -10.97
N ALA A 352 -29.26 -59.30 -10.68
CA ALA A 352 -29.62 -59.78 -9.37
C ALA A 352 -28.75 -60.98 -8.98
N GLY A 353 -28.20 -60.92 -7.75
CA GLY A 353 -28.07 -62.05 -6.84
C GLY A 353 -27.01 -63.12 -7.11
N ARG A 354 -26.15 -63.37 -6.10
CA ARG A 354 -26.24 -64.55 -5.23
C ARG A 354 -25.12 -64.54 -4.18
N ARG A 355 -25.55 -64.81 -2.94
CA ARG A 355 -24.91 -65.50 -1.80
C ARG A 355 -23.44 -65.24 -1.49
#